data_AF-L9WE84-F1
#
_entry.id   AF-L9WE84-F1
#
_cell.length_a   1.000
_cell.length_b   1.000
_cell.length_c   1.000
_cell.angle_alpha   90.00
_cell.angle_beta   90.00
_cell.angle_gamma   90.00
#
_symmetry.space_group_name_H-M   'P 1'
#
loop_
_entity.id
_entity.type
_entity.pdbx_description
1 polymer ?
#
loop_
_entity_poly.entity_id
_entity_poly.type
_entity_poly.pdbx_seq_one_letter_code
_entity_poly.pdbx_strand_id
1 'polypeptide(L)'
;MIDRNSRIVFGSLLLFVLALAGSIIVELQYGIVLREYPILSFLLFAGVAIAAPQLYLAATDDDVPPRTRVQFAAVATAVLALAFAGTADGGRSLLITTIGACAVFGLVCYELLIEYRASSEESPTNAS
;
A
#
# COMPACT_ATOMS: atom_id res chain seq x y z
N MET A 1 16.00 -23.98 -2.01
CA MET A 1 15.62 -23.13 -0.86
C MET A 1 14.93 -21.92 -1.44
N ILE A 2 13.64 -21.72 -1.14
CA ILE A 2 12.95 -20.50 -1.59
C ILE A 2 13.56 -19.33 -0.82
N ASP A 3 14.00 -18.30 -1.53
CA ASP A 3 14.59 -17.14 -0.90
C ASP A 3 13.54 -16.45 0.00
N ARG A 4 13.97 -15.92 1.15
CA ARG A 4 13.04 -15.36 2.15
C ARG A 4 12.22 -14.20 1.57
N ASN A 5 12.83 -13.47 0.64
CA ASN A 5 12.21 -12.38 -0.10
C ASN A 5 11.09 -12.88 -1.04
N SER A 6 11.33 -13.99 -1.75
CA SER A 6 10.28 -14.66 -2.54
C SER A 6 9.12 -15.12 -1.67
N ARG A 7 9.39 -15.55 -0.43
CA ARG A 7 8.36 -15.95 0.55
C ARG A 7 7.47 -14.79 0.98
N ILE A 8 8.03 -13.60 1.12
CA ILE A 8 7.30 -12.39 1.54
C ILE A 8 6.41 -11.87 0.41
N VAL A 9 6.95 -11.81 -0.81
CA VAL A 9 6.15 -11.47 -2.01
C VAL A 9 5.04 -12.50 -2.20
N PHE A 10 5.35 -13.79 -2.01
CA PHE A 10 4.33 -14.84 -1.98
C PHE A 10 3.34 -14.65 -0.85
N GLY A 11 3.76 -14.17 0.31
CA GLY A 11 2.91 -13.91 1.46
C GLY A 11 1.89 -12.82 1.17
N SER A 12 2.32 -11.66 0.63
CA SER A 12 1.39 -10.59 0.24
C SER A 12 0.49 -11.01 -0.92
N LEU A 13 1.02 -11.76 -1.88
CA LEU A 13 0.21 -12.32 -2.97
C LEU A 13 -0.82 -13.31 -2.43
N LEU A 14 -0.43 -14.19 -1.50
CA LEU A 14 -1.31 -15.17 -0.87
C LEU A 14 -2.39 -14.49 -0.05
N LEU A 15 -2.05 -13.43 0.70
CA LEU A 15 -3.00 -12.64 1.47
C LEU A 15 -3.99 -11.92 0.56
N PHE A 16 -3.52 -11.37 -0.56
CA PHE A 16 -4.36 -10.77 -1.60
C PHE A 16 -5.29 -11.81 -2.25
N VAL A 17 -4.78 -12.99 -2.58
CA VAL A 17 -5.58 -14.10 -3.12
C VAL A 17 -6.60 -14.58 -2.10
N LEU A 18 -6.25 -14.69 -0.82
CA LEU A 18 -7.16 -15.02 0.27
C LEU A 18 -8.25 -13.96 0.44
N ALA A 19 -7.91 -12.68 0.33
CA ALA A 19 -8.88 -11.59 0.38
C ALA A 19 -9.86 -11.65 -0.81
N LEU A 20 -9.35 -11.93 -2.02
CA LEU A 20 -10.18 -12.14 -3.20
C LEU A 20 -11.09 -13.37 -3.05
N ALA A 21 -10.52 -14.51 -2.67
CA ALA A 21 -11.28 -15.74 -2.46
C ALA A 21 -12.33 -15.58 -1.37
N GLY A 22 -11.97 -14.94 -0.25
CA GLY A 22 -12.89 -14.60 0.84
C GLY A 22 -14.02 -13.69 0.39
N SER A 23 -13.72 -12.66 -0.41
CA SER A 23 -14.75 -11.79 -1.01
C SER A 23 -15.73 -12.59 -1.88
N ILE A 24 -15.24 -13.49 -2.73
CA ILE A 24 -16.09 -14.33 -3.60
C ILE A 24 -16.96 -15.26 -2.76
N ILE A 25 -16.41 -15.88 -1.72
CA ILE A 25 -17.15 -16.79 -0.83
C ILE A 25 -18.25 -16.02 -0.07
N VAL A 26 -17.93 -14.83 0.44
CA VAL A 26 -18.90 -13.97 1.14
C VAL A 26 -20.05 -13.58 0.22
N GLU A 27 -19.74 -13.22 -1.02
CA GLU A 27 -20.75 -12.90 -2.03
C GLU A 27 -21.63 -14.12 -2.36
N LEU A 28 -21.02 -15.30 -2.57
CA LEU A 28 -21.75 -16.53 -2.89
C LEU A 28 -22.64 -17.02 -1.73
N GLN A 29 -22.20 -16.88 -0.48
CA GLN A 29 -22.93 -17.42 0.69
C GLN A 29 -23.92 -16.44 1.31
N TYR A 30 -23.58 -15.15 1.36
CA TYR A 30 -24.39 -14.15 2.08
C TYR A 30 -25.07 -13.17 1.13
N GLY A 31 -24.80 -13.22 -0.18
CA GLY A 31 -25.32 -12.27 -1.16
C GLY A 31 -24.80 -10.84 -0.96
N ILE A 32 -23.78 -10.66 -0.11
CA ILE A 32 -23.19 -9.35 0.16
C ILE A 32 -22.17 -9.07 -0.92
N VAL A 33 -22.53 -8.18 -1.84
CA VAL A 33 -21.63 -7.77 -2.91
C VAL A 33 -20.70 -6.70 -2.36
N LEU A 34 -19.40 -7.02 -2.20
CA LEU A 34 -18.40 -6.04 -1.72
C LEU A 34 -18.34 -4.77 -2.59
N ARG A 35 -18.76 -4.86 -3.85
CA ARG A 35 -18.91 -3.73 -4.77
C ARG A 35 -19.88 -2.66 -4.27
N GLU A 36 -20.90 -3.03 -3.49
CA GLU A 36 -21.86 -2.07 -2.90
C GLU A 36 -21.24 -1.25 -1.75
N TYR A 37 -20.10 -1.72 -1.23
CA TYR A 37 -19.35 -1.11 -0.13
C TYR A 37 -17.93 -0.70 -0.59
N PRO A 38 -17.81 0.25 -1.54
CA PRO A 38 -16.53 0.55 -2.20
C PRO A 38 -15.44 1.05 -1.23
N ILE A 39 -15.82 1.76 -0.17
CA ILE A 39 -14.88 2.22 0.87
C ILE A 39 -14.33 1.02 1.66
N LEU A 40 -15.21 0.11 2.07
CA LEU A 40 -14.84 -1.03 2.90
C LEU A 40 -13.96 -1.99 2.10
N SER A 41 -14.33 -2.23 0.85
CA SER A 41 -13.54 -3.01 -0.10
C SER A 41 -12.18 -2.38 -0.38
N PHE A 42 -12.13 -1.08 -0.64
CA PHE A 42 -10.86 -0.37 -0.80
C PHE A 42 -9.96 -0.51 0.44
N LEU A 43 -10.52 -0.33 1.64
CA LEU A 43 -9.75 -0.46 2.88
C LEU A 43 -9.25 -1.89 3.12
N LEU A 44 -10.05 -2.88 2.78
CA LEU A 44 -9.66 -4.29 2.85
C LEU A 44 -8.50 -4.61 1.90
N PHE A 45 -8.63 -4.24 0.62
CA PHE A 45 -7.64 -4.60 -0.39
C PHE A 45 -6.41 -3.70 -0.35
N ALA A 46 -6.57 -2.39 -0.39
CA ALA A 46 -5.44 -1.46 -0.40
C ALA A 46 -4.82 -1.33 1.00
N GLY A 47 -5.65 -1.23 2.04
CA GLY A 47 -5.17 -1.09 3.42
C GLY A 47 -4.66 -2.41 3.99
N VAL A 48 -5.55 -3.38 4.20
CA VAL A 48 -5.24 -4.59 4.98
C VAL A 48 -4.40 -5.59 4.18
N ALA A 49 -4.73 -5.85 2.92
CA ALA A 49 -4.03 -6.87 2.14
C ALA A 49 -2.67 -6.39 1.60
N ILE A 50 -2.49 -5.07 1.41
CA ILE A 50 -1.29 -4.52 0.78
C ILE A 50 -0.53 -3.57 1.70
N ALA A 51 -1.08 -2.41 2.02
CA ALA A 51 -0.33 -1.35 2.71
C ALA A 51 0.13 -1.78 4.10
N ALA A 52 -0.74 -2.42 4.89
CA ALA A 52 -0.42 -2.83 6.26
C ALA A 52 0.75 -3.84 6.33
N PRO A 53 0.77 -4.96 5.57
CA PRO A 53 1.92 -5.85 5.54
C PRO A 53 3.21 -5.17 5.07
N GLN A 54 3.14 -4.33 4.04
CA GLN A 54 4.32 -3.70 3.45
C GLN A 54 4.92 -2.65 4.39
N LEU A 55 4.08 -1.86 5.06
CA LEU A 55 4.52 -0.88 6.05
C LEU A 55 5.00 -1.56 7.35
N TYR A 56 4.36 -2.64 7.78
CA TYR A 56 4.84 -3.44 8.91
C TYR A 56 6.24 -3.97 8.64
N LEU A 57 6.47 -4.54 7.45
CA LEU A 57 7.78 -5.04 7.07
C LEU A 57 8.80 -3.92 6.90
N ALA A 58 8.41 -2.76 6.37
CA ALA A 58 9.31 -1.60 6.32
C ALA A 58 9.80 -1.16 7.71
N ALA A 59 9.03 -1.43 8.77
CA ALA A 59 9.37 -1.09 10.14
C ALA A 59 10.07 -2.21 10.92
N THR A 60 10.03 -3.45 10.44
CA THR A 60 10.46 -4.63 11.22
C THR A 60 11.51 -5.51 10.53
N ASP A 61 11.78 -5.25 9.24
CA ASP A 61 12.66 -6.07 8.42
C ASP A 61 13.68 -5.21 7.68
N ASP A 62 14.96 -5.57 7.83
CA ASP A 62 16.11 -4.89 7.22
C ASP A 62 16.60 -5.61 5.94
N ASP A 63 16.06 -6.79 5.60
CA ASP A 63 16.50 -7.57 4.43
C ASP A 63 16.20 -6.84 3.10
N VAL A 64 15.16 -6.01 3.07
CA VAL A 64 14.81 -5.14 1.93
C VAL A 64 14.79 -3.69 2.42
N PRO A 65 15.38 -2.74 1.68
CA PRO A 65 15.35 -1.34 2.06
C PRO A 65 13.91 -0.87 2.38
N PRO A 66 13.66 -0.32 3.58
CA PRO A 66 12.35 0.19 3.98
C PRO A 66 11.73 1.13 2.94
N ARG A 67 12.58 1.92 2.27
CA ARG A 67 12.22 2.82 1.18
C ARG A 67 11.43 2.11 0.06
N THR A 68 11.89 0.95 -0.40
CA THR A 68 11.24 0.20 -1.49
C THR A 68 9.87 -0.33 -1.08
N ARG A 69 9.72 -0.74 0.18
CA ARG A 69 8.43 -1.23 0.71
C ARG A 69 7.41 -0.10 0.84
N VAL A 70 7.84 1.08 1.32
CA VAL A 70 7.01 2.29 1.41
C VAL A 70 6.57 2.76 0.02
N GLN A 71 7.49 2.79 -0.96
CA GLN A 71 7.18 3.10 -2.36
C GLN A 71 6.11 2.16 -2.92
N PHE A 72 6.29 0.85 -2.76
CA PHE A 72 5.32 -0.12 -3.24
C PHE A 72 3.96 0.05 -2.59
N ALA A 73 3.90 0.21 -1.27
CA ALA A 73 2.66 0.43 -0.53
C ALA A 73 1.90 1.66 -1.03
N ALA A 74 2.59 2.79 -1.21
CA ALA A 74 1.99 4.02 -1.68
C ALA A 74 1.49 3.92 -3.13
N VAL A 75 2.31 3.36 -4.05
CA VAL A 75 1.93 3.20 -5.45
C VAL A 75 0.77 2.22 -5.61
N ALA A 76 0.81 1.07 -4.95
CA ALA A 76 -0.26 0.09 -5.00
C ALA A 76 -1.58 0.65 -4.43
N THR A 77 -1.50 1.42 -3.33
CA THR A 77 -2.66 2.12 -2.76
C THR A 77 -3.25 3.12 -3.76
N ALA A 78 -2.43 3.89 -4.46
CA ALA A 78 -2.88 4.85 -5.46
C ALA A 78 -3.54 4.19 -6.67
N VAL A 79 -2.96 3.08 -7.17
CA VAL A 79 -3.53 2.30 -8.28
C VAL A 79 -4.87 1.70 -7.89
N LEU A 80 -4.96 1.11 -6.69
CA LEU A 80 -6.22 0.58 -6.19
C LEU A 80 -7.25 1.68 -5.94
N ALA A 81 -6.84 2.84 -5.46
CA ALA A 81 -7.75 3.97 -5.27
C ALA A 81 -8.39 4.36 -6.60
N LEU A 82 -7.62 4.44 -7.68
CA LEU A 82 -8.14 4.74 -9.01
C LEU A 82 -9.12 3.65 -9.49
N ALA A 83 -8.77 2.38 -9.30
CA ALA A 83 -9.63 1.25 -9.69
C ALA A 83 -10.97 1.25 -8.93
N PHE A 84 -10.95 1.50 -7.62
CA PHE A 84 -12.15 1.52 -6.79
C PHE A 84 -12.98 2.80 -6.97
N ALA A 85 -12.33 3.95 -7.17
CA ALA A 85 -13.02 5.22 -7.41
C ALA A 85 -13.88 5.19 -8.68
N GLY A 86 -13.43 4.48 -9.73
CA GLY A 86 -14.20 4.28 -10.97
C GLY A 86 -15.47 3.43 -10.81
N THR A 87 -15.62 2.74 -9.67
CA THR A 87 -16.80 1.92 -9.36
C THR A 87 -17.73 2.57 -8.33
N ALA A 88 -17.34 3.72 -7.78
CA ALA A 88 -18.07 4.43 -6.74
C ALA A 88 -18.67 5.73 -7.28
N ASP A 89 -19.82 6.13 -6.77
CA ASP A 89 -20.48 7.38 -7.15
C ASP A 89 -20.30 8.50 -6.12
N GLY A 90 -20.31 9.73 -6.62
CA GLY A 90 -20.37 10.97 -5.82
C GLY A 90 -19.25 11.08 -4.79
N GLY A 91 -19.62 11.40 -3.54
CA GLY A 91 -18.67 11.66 -2.45
C GLY A 91 -17.75 10.49 -2.10
N ARG A 92 -18.16 9.25 -2.38
CA ARG A 92 -17.34 8.05 -2.11
C ARG A 92 -16.17 7.96 -3.09
N SER A 93 -16.41 8.25 -4.37
CA SER A 93 -15.36 8.32 -5.39
C SER A 93 -14.33 9.39 -5.05
N LEU A 94 -14.81 10.57 -4.65
CA LEU A 94 -13.95 11.68 -4.25
C LEU A 94 -13.08 11.30 -3.04
N LEU A 95 -13.66 10.68 -2.00
CA LEU A 95 -12.91 10.22 -0.85
C LEU A 95 -11.82 9.21 -1.21
N ILE A 96 -12.14 8.18 -1.99
CA ILE A 96 -11.18 7.15 -2.39
C ILE A 96 -10.05 7.77 -3.23
N THR A 97 -10.39 8.65 -4.17
CA THR A 97 -9.41 9.34 -5.01
C THR A 97 -8.50 10.25 -4.18
N THR A 98 -9.05 10.96 -3.19
CA THR A 98 -8.27 11.77 -2.25
C THR A 98 -7.32 10.90 -1.43
N ILE A 99 -7.73 9.72 -0.96
CA ILE A 99 -6.82 8.81 -0.24
C ILE A 99 -5.68 8.37 -1.16
N GLY A 100 -5.97 7.99 -2.40
CA GLY A 100 -4.96 7.67 -3.40
C GLY A 100 -3.98 8.82 -3.66
N ALA A 101 -4.50 10.04 -3.81
CA ALA A 101 -3.69 11.25 -3.99
C ALA A 101 -2.79 11.52 -2.76
N CYS A 102 -3.34 11.37 -1.55
CA CYS A 102 -2.58 11.50 -0.31
C CYS A 102 -1.48 10.44 -0.19
N ALA A 103 -1.69 9.22 -0.67
CA ALA A 103 -0.65 8.19 -0.68
C ALA A 103 0.54 8.59 -1.57
N VAL A 104 0.28 9.09 -2.77
CA VAL A 104 1.32 9.60 -3.68
C VAL A 104 2.00 10.84 -3.09
N PHE A 105 1.23 11.79 -2.58
CA PHE A 105 1.76 13.00 -1.96
C PHE A 105 2.65 12.67 -0.75
N GLY A 106 2.19 11.75 0.12
CA GLY A 106 2.96 11.25 1.24
C GLY A 106 4.26 10.57 0.81
N LEU A 107 4.24 9.82 -0.29
CA LEU A 107 5.45 9.23 -0.87
C LEU A 107 6.45 10.31 -1.32
N VAL A 108 5.98 11.33 -2.05
CA VAL A 108 6.84 12.45 -2.48
C VAL A 108 7.46 13.16 -1.28
N CYS A 109 6.66 13.46 -0.25
CA CYS A 109 7.17 14.06 0.98
C CYS A 109 8.20 13.17 1.68
N TYR A 110 7.96 11.85 1.73
CA TYR A 110 8.88 10.89 2.32
C TYR A 110 10.24 10.86 1.59
N GLU A 111 10.22 10.83 0.26
CA GLU A 111 11.44 10.85 -0.55
C GLU A 111 12.25 12.13 -0.35
N LEU A 112 11.58 13.29 -0.39
CA LEU A 112 12.22 14.58 -0.16
C LEU A 112 12.87 14.69 1.22
N LEU A 113 12.22 14.14 2.25
CA LEU A 113 12.76 14.14 3.62
C LEU A 113 14.00 13.26 3.76
N ILE A 114 14.05 12.11 3.07
CA ILE A 114 15.20 11.22 3.07
C ILE A 114 16.39 11.90 2.38
N GLU A 115 16.16 12.46 1.19
CA GLU A 115 17.21 13.13 0.42
C GLU A 115 17.77 14.36 1.14
N TYR A 116 16.89 15.11 1.82
CA TYR A 116 17.29 16.25 2.64
C TYR A 116 18.16 15.84 3.83
N ARG A 117 17.84 14.73 4.51
CA ARG A 117 18.67 14.21 5.62
C ARG A 117 20.02 13.73 5.12
N ALA A 118 20.05 12.94 4.05
CA ALA A 118 21.29 12.44 3.46
C ALA A 118 22.24 13.59 3.08
N SER A 119 21.71 14.65 2.47
CA SER A 119 22.50 15.83 2.08
C SER A 119 23.05 16.62 3.28
N SER A 120 22.36 16.55 4.44
CA SER A 120 22.78 17.27 5.65
C SER A 120 23.87 16.52 6.42
N GLU A 121 23.89 15.19 6.36
CA GLU A 121 24.89 14.34 7.01
C GLU A 121 26.27 14.39 6.30
N GLU A 122 26.30 14.68 4.99
CA GLU A 122 27.54 14.76 4.20
C GLU A 122 28.32 16.09 4.40
N SER A 123 27.74 17.05 5.14
CA SER A 123 28.25 18.44 5.21
C SER A 123 29.29 18.81 6.30
N PRO A 124 29.76 17.98 7.27
CA PRO A 124 30.73 18.44 8.27
C PRO A 124 32.21 18.03 8.09
N THR A 125 32.64 17.35 7.01
CA THR A 125 34.03 16.81 6.95
C THR A 125 35.05 17.58 6.08
N ASN A 126 34.67 18.68 5.41
CA ASN A 126 35.59 19.42 4.53
C ASN A 126 36.09 20.76 5.11
N ALA A 127 36.30 20.82 6.42
CA ALA A 127 36.91 21.97 7.10
C ALA A 127 37.91 21.52 8.17
N SER A 128 39.04 20.98 7.75
CA SER A 128 40.25 20.88 8.58
C SER A 128 41.50 21.03 7.72
#